data_AF-A0A6M1R6F8-F1
#
_entry.id   AF-A0A6M1R6F8-F1
#
_cell.length_a   1.000
_cell.length_b   1.000
_cell.length_c   1.000
_cell.angle_alpha   90.00
_cell.angle_beta   90.00
_cell.angle_gamma   90.00
#
_symmetry.space_group_name_H-M   'P 1'
#
loop_
_entity.id
_entity.type
_entity.pdbx_description
1 polymer ?
#
loop_
_entity_poly.entity_id
_entity_poly.type
_entity_poly.pdbx_seq_one_letter_code
_entity_poly.pdbx_strand_id
1 'polypeptide(L)'
;MELSESDYEAAGRDVVLARTRESEESQDSLPMLRRRGAELLDRSRDVWADEQGHPAYARILDELAPDEARMLLYLLEAGPQPSVDVRTGGPAGLVGSTMIAPGLNMIAGRSGVRYPERVPAYLNNLFRLGLVWFSKEPLPDPLEYQVLEAQPDVLEALHSVKFAKIVRRSVHLTPFGEAFGRTTLVDEGSAESAFPEHQAPVTGGADLPKA
;
A
#
# COMPACT_ATOMS: atom_id res chain seq x y z
N MET A 1 36.48 28.54 43.16
CA MET A 1 35.22 27.84 42.84
C MET A 1 35.47 27.18 41.49
N GLU A 2 36.10 26.00 41.52
CA GLU A 2 36.40 25.23 40.30
C GLU A 2 35.16 24.41 39.96
N LEU A 3 34.67 24.58 38.73
CA LEU A 3 33.53 23.83 38.20
C LEU A 3 33.95 22.37 38.05
N SER A 4 33.09 21.45 38.50
CA SER A 4 33.40 20.02 38.49
C SER A 4 33.27 19.45 37.08
N GLU A 5 34.00 18.38 36.79
CA GLU A 5 34.00 17.70 35.49
C GLU A 5 32.59 17.21 35.08
N SER A 6 31.72 16.94 36.06
CA SER A 6 30.30 16.63 35.83
C SER A 6 29.46 17.80 35.32
N ASP A 7 29.84 19.04 35.63
CA ASP A 7 29.13 20.24 35.17
C ASP A 7 29.41 20.51 33.67
N TYR A 8 30.60 20.14 33.19
CA TYR A 8 30.97 20.22 31.78
C TYR A 8 30.26 19.18 30.92
N GLU A 9 30.04 17.97 31.45
CA GLU A 9 29.40 16.87 30.71
C GLU A 9 27.87 17.06 30.58
N ALA A 10 27.22 17.62 31.60
CA ALA A 10 25.79 17.97 31.56
C ALA A 10 25.52 19.11 30.57
N ALA A 11 26.33 20.18 30.61
CA ALA A 11 26.24 21.29 29.67
C ALA A 11 26.53 20.86 28.22
N GLY A 12 27.48 19.93 28.02
CA GLY A 12 27.77 19.35 26.71
C GLY A 12 26.61 18.52 26.14
N ARG A 13 25.95 17.72 26.98
CA ARG A 13 24.76 16.95 26.59
C ARG A 13 23.58 17.85 26.21
N ASP A 14 23.32 18.89 27.00
CA ASP A 14 22.23 19.84 26.72
C ASP A 14 22.46 20.67 25.45
N VAL A 15 23.71 21.08 25.17
CA VAL A 15 24.06 21.80 23.94
C VAL A 15 23.97 20.91 22.70
N VAL A 16 24.33 19.62 22.81
CA VAL A 16 24.16 18.66 21.72
C VAL A 16 22.67 18.38 21.47
N LEU A 17 21.86 18.21 22.52
CA LEU A 17 20.41 18.00 22.39
C LEU A 17 19.69 19.22 21.82
N ALA A 18 20.08 20.43 22.23
CA ALA A 18 19.53 21.69 21.73
C ALA A 18 19.89 21.92 20.25
N ARG A 19 21.14 21.64 19.85
CA ARG A 19 21.56 21.72 18.44
C ARG A 19 20.82 20.74 17.54
N THR A 20 20.54 19.52 18.02
CA THR A 20 19.74 18.55 17.25
C THR A 20 18.28 19.00 17.07
N ARG A 21 17.68 19.68 18.06
CA ARG A 21 16.30 20.20 17.97
C ARG A 21 16.19 21.43 17.06
N GLU A 22 17.15 22.36 17.12
CA GLU A 22 17.18 23.54 16.25
C GLU A 22 17.40 23.20 14.76
N SER A 23 18.14 22.12 14.47
CA SER A 23 18.35 21.64 13.10
C SER A 23 17.13 20.97 12.47
N GLU A 24 16.18 20.47 13.28
CA GLU A 24 14.92 19.88 12.81
C GLU A 24 13.79 20.94 12.71
N GLU A 25 13.71 21.89 13.65
CA GLU A 25 12.71 22.98 13.60
C GLU A 25 12.95 23.98 12.46
N SER A 26 14.18 24.09 11.96
CA SER A 26 14.57 25.06 10.92
C SER A 26 14.24 24.62 9.48
N GLN A 27 13.95 23.35 9.22
CA GLN A 27 13.74 22.86 7.86
C GLN A 27 12.33 23.15 7.31
N ASP A 28 11.32 23.23 8.19
CA ASP A 28 9.91 23.35 7.81
C ASP A 28 9.23 24.59 8.39
N SER A 29 9.93 25.72 8.45
CA SER A 29 9.28 26.99 8.78
C SER A 29 8.15 27.30 7.78
N LEU A 30 7.02 27.85 8.25
CA LEU A 30 5.90 28.22 7.37
C LEU A 30 6.31 29.06 6.13
N PRO A 31 7.25 30.03 6.23
CA PRO A 31 7.78 30.72 5.06
C PRO A 31 8.50 29.80 4.06
N MET A 32 9.27 28.83 4.54
CA MET A 32 9.99 27.86 3.70
C MET A 32 9.02 26.95 2.94
N LEU A 33 8.00 26.42 3.62
CA LEU A 33 6.96 25.60 2.99
C LEU A 33 6.20 26.37 1.91
N ARG A 34 5.86 27.65 2.17
CA ARG A 34 5.22 28.52 1.17
C ARG A 34 6.12 28.76 -0.04
N ARG A 35 7.41 29.00 0.17
CA ARG A 35 8.38 29.18 -0.93
C ARG A 35 8.47 27.92 -1.79
N ARG A 36 8.62 26.75 -1.16
CA ARG A 36 8.66 25.45 -1.86
C ARG A 36 7.37 25.17 -2.63
N GLY A 37 6.22 25.54 -2.07
CA GLY A 37 4.93 25.48 -2.76
C GLY A 37 4.87 26.37 -4.01
N ALA A 38 5.39 27.60 -3.93
CA ALA A 38 5.45 28.50 -5.07
C ALA A 38 6.39 27.96 -6.18
N GLU A 39 7.54 27.40 -5.82
CA GLU A 39 8.48 26.76 -6.75
C GLU A 39 7.86 25.54 -7.47
N LEU A 40 7.01 24.76 -6.79
CA LEU A 40 6.26 23.67 -7.42
C LEU A 40 5.29 24.20 -8.48
N LEU A 41 4.54 25.26 -8.16
CA LEU A 41 3.59 25.86 -9.10
C LEU A 41 4.29 26.53 -10.28
N ASP A 42 5.46 27.13 -10.07
CA ASP A 42 6.25 27.73 -11.14
C ASP A 42 6.73 26.67 -12.13
N ARG A 43 7.30 25.55 -11.64
CA ARG A 43 7.68 24.40 -12.47
C ARG A 43 6.49 23.79 -13.21
N SER A 44 5.34 23.67 -12.56
CA SER A 44 4.11 23.17 -13.20
C SER A 44 3.62 24.06 -14.35
N ARG A 45 4.04 25.33 -14.42
CA ARG A 45 3.69 26.26 -15.50
C ARG A 45 4.68 26.19 -16.67
N ASP A 46 5.81 25.53 -16.51
CA ASP A 46 6.81 25.38 -17.56
C ASP A 46 6.40 24.27 -18.52
N VAL A 47 5.82 24.66 -19.66
CA VAL A 47 5.36 23.75 -20.72
C VAL A 47 6.52 23.12 -21.51
N TRP A 48 7.76 23.54 -21.27
CA TRP A 48 8.96 23.01 -21.92
C TRP A 48 9.72 22.02 -21.04
N ALA A 49 9.27 21.82 -19.79
CA ALA A 49 9.87 20.86 -18.89
C ALA A 49 9.58 19.43 -19.37
N ASP A 50 10.64 18.66 -19.62
CA ASP A 50 10.57 17.22 -19.89
C ASP A 50 10.62 16.47 -18.56
N GLU A 51 9.48 16.31 -17.89
CA GLU A 51 9.37 15.49 -16.69
C GLU A 51 9.39 14.00 -17.05
N GLN A 52 10.60 13.45 -17.18
CA GLN A 52 10.80 12.01 -17.38
C GLN A 52 10.50 11.25 -16.07
N GLY A 53 9.27 10.79 -15.93
CA GLY A 53 8.82 9.94 -14.83
C GLY A 53 8.36 10.71 -13.58
N HIS A 54 7.59 10.05 -12.73
CA HIS A 54 7.01 10.69 -11.55
C HIS A 54 8.06 10.84 -10.43
N PRO A 55 8.24 12.03 -9.82
CA PRO A 55 9.32 12.30 -8.87
C PRO A 55 9.26 11.49 -7.57
N ALA A 56 8.13 10.85 -7.28
CA ALA A 56 8.00 9.96 -6.13
C ALA A 56 8.57 8.54 -6.37
N TYR A 57 8.76 8.11 -7.61
CA TYR A 57 9.09 6.72 -7.92
C TYR A 57 10.41 6.26 -7.31
N ALA A 58 11.44 7.12 -7.32
CA ALA A 58 12.72 6.80 -6.68
C ALA A 58 12.57 6.50 -5.18
N ARG A 59 11.79 7.32 -4.45
CA ARG A 59 11.55 7.10 -3.02
C ARG A 59 10.73 5.84 -2.77
N ILE A 60 9.74 5.58 -3.63
CA ILE A 60 8.93 4.37 -3.54
C ILE A 60 9.80 3.13 -3.73
N LEU A 61 10.73 3.13 -4.68
CA LEU A 61 11.67 2.02 -4.89
C LEU A 61 12.54 1.76 -3.65
N ASP A 62 12.97 2.82 -2.95
CA ASP A 62 13.73 2.70 -1.70
C ASP A 62 12.87 2.14 -0.53
N GLU A 63 11.54 2.29 -0.61
CA GLU A 63 10.58 1.82 0.38
C GLU A 63 9.99 0.42 0.07
N LEU A 64 10.37 -0.19 -1.06
CA LEU A 64 9.87 -1.49 -1.50
C LEU A 64 10.80 -2.64 -1.11
N ALA A 65 10.20 -3.72 -0.60
CA ALA A 65 10.86 -5.02 -0.54
C ALA A 65 10.91 -5.69 -1.92
N PRO A 66 11.91 -6.54 -2.21
CA PRO A 66 11.96 -7.29 -3.47
C PRO A 66 10.72 -8.17 -3.73
N ASP A 67 10.14 -8.74 -2.67
CA ASP A 67 8.90 -9.53 -2.78
C ASP A 67 7.68 -8.65 -3.11
N GLU A 68 7.65 -7.40 -2.62
CA GLU A 68 6.58 -6.44 -2.95
C GLU A 68 6.65 -6.06 -4.44
N ALA A 69 7.86 -5.85 -4.98
CA ALA A 69 8.04 -5.62 -6.42
C ALA A 69 7.56 -6.81 -7.26
N ARG A 70 7.79 -8.06 -6.82
CA ARG A 70 7.25 -9.26 -7.48
C ARG A 70 5.73 -9.30 -7.46
N MET A 71 5.12 -8.92 -6.35
CA MET A 71 3.66 -8.84 -6.26
C MET A 71 3.08 -7.76 -7.18
N LEU A 72 3.71 -6.60 -7.28
CA LEU A 72 3.30 -5.54 -8.21
C LEU A 72 3.41 -5.98 -9.66
N LEU A 73 4.54 -6.60 -10.04
CA LEU A 73 4.72 -7.14 -11.39
C LEU A 73 3.66 -8.19 -11.71
N TYR A 74 3.39 -9.10 -10.77
CA TYR A 74 2.34 -10.10 -10.93
C TYR A 74 0.95 -9.46 -11.12
N LEU A 75 0.59 -8.45 -10.33
CA LEU A 75 -0.68 -7.74 -10.48
C LEU A 75 -0.76 -6.96 -11.80
N LEU A 76 0.37 -6.44 -12.29
CA LEU A 76 0.44 -5.75 -13.57
C LEU A 76 0.19 -6.72 -14.72
N GLU A 77 0.85 -7.88 -14.72
CA GLU A 77 0.76 -8.88 -15.79
C GLU A 77 -0.52 -9.70 -15.77
N ALA A 78 -0.93 -10.17 -14.59
CA ALA A 78 -2.07 -11.07 -14.41
C ALA A 78 -3.38 -10.34 -14.15
N GLY A 79 -3.35 -9.04 -13.89
CA GLY A 79 -4.53 -8.24 -13.59
C GLY A 79 -5.03 -8.39 -12.16
N PRO A 80 -6.26 -7.92 -11.88
CA PRO A 80 -6.81 -7.86 -10.54
C PRO A 80 -7.06 -9.26 -9.97
N GLN A 81 -6.86 -9.41 -8.66
CA GLN A 81 -6.83 -10.71 -8.00
C GLN A 81 -7.99 -10.91 -7.03
N PRO A 82 -8.53 -12.15 -6.94
CA PRO A 82 -9.63 -12.45 -6.03
C PRO A 82 -9.14 -12.40 -4.58
N SER A 83 -10.01 -11.88 -3.71
CA SER A 83 -9.81 -11.86 -2.27
C SER A 83 -11.13 -12.20 -1.57
N VAL A 84 -11.08 -12.86 -0.43
CA VAL A 84 -12.27 -13.21 0.35
C VAL A 84 -12.10 -12.84 1.81
N ASP A 85 -13.18 -12.32 2.37
CA ASP A 85 -13.32 -12.22 3.82
C ASP A 85 -14.22 -13.35 4.32
N VAL A 86 -13.85 -13.93 5.45
CA VAL A 86 -14.72 -14.80 6.23
C VAL A 86 -15.27 -14.02 7.41
N ARG A 87 -16.60 -14.05 7.56
CA ARG A 87 -17.33 -13.36 8.63
C ARG A 87 -18.31 -14.30 9.32
N THR A 88 -18.75 -13.95 10.52
CA THR A 88 -19.92 -14.61 11.11
C THR A 88 -21.19 -14.25 10.32
N GLY A 89 -22.04 -15.25 10.11
CA GLY A 89 -23.41 -15.10 9.66
C GLY A 89 -24.36 -15.43 10.81
N GLY A 90 -25.30 -14.53 11.14
CA GLY A 90 -26.38 -14.91 12.06
C GLY A 90 -27.36 -15.88 11.39
N PRO A 91 -28.15 -16.66 12.15
CA PRO A 91 -29.35 -17.30 11.61
C PRO A 91 -30.21 -16.23 10.92
N ALA A 92 -30.46 -16.38 9.62
CA ALA A 92 -31.18 -15.41 8.80
C ALA A 92 -30.65 -13.95 8.88
N GLY A 93 -29.36 -13.74 9.16
CA GLY A 93 -28.76 -12.40 9.22
C GLY A 93 -29.13 -11.55 10.45
N LEU A 94 -29.74 -12.15 11.48
CA LEU A 94 -30.23 -11.45 12.68
C LEU A 94 -29.16 -11.11 13.73
N VAL A 95 -27.96 -11.69 13.63
CA VAL A 95 -26.85 -11.46 14.57
C VAL A 95 -25.76 -10.67 13.87
N GLY A 96 -25.14 -9.73 14.59
CA GLY A 96 -24.05 -8.90 14.10
C GLY A 96 -22.96 -9.71 13.39
N SER A 97 -22.51 -9.20 12.25
CA SER A 97 -21.45 -9.82 11.46
C SER A 97 -20.09 -9.37 11.95
N THR A 98 -19.33 -10.28 12.52
CA THR A 98 -17.95 -10.07 12.98
C THR A 98 -16.97 -10.64 11.96
N MET A 99 -15.85 -9.96 11.77
CA MET A 99 -14.75 -10.42 10.91
C MET A 99 -14.02 -11.60 11.57
N ILE A 100 -13.86 -12.70 10.84
CA ILE A 100 -13.10 -13.88 11.29
C ILE A 100 -11.72 -13.87 10.63
N ALA A 101 -11.68 -13.76 9.31
CA ALA A 101 -10.44 -13.67 8.55
C ALA A 101 -10.60 -12.64 7.42
N PRO A 102 -9.86 -11.52 7.43
CA PRO A 102 -9.88 -10.54 6.35
C PRO A 102 -8.92 -10.93 5.22
N GLY A 103 -9.33 -10.65 3.98
CA GLY A 103 -8.42 -10.51 2.85
C GLY A 103 -7.66 -11.76 2.43
N LEU A 104 -8.21 -12.96 2.66
CA LEU A 104 -7.59 -14.21 2.20
C LEU A 104 -7.50 -14.21 0.67
N ASN A 105 -6.32 -14.49 0.13
CA ASN A 105 -6.04 -14.36 -1.30
C ASN A 105 -4.88 -15.29 -1.71
N MET A 106 -4.68 -15.45 -3.02
CA MET A 106 -3.62 -16.31 -3.57
C MET A 106 -2.42 -15.53 -4.15
N ILE A 107 -2.34 -14.22 -3.92
CA ILE A 107 -1.30 -13.36 -4.53
C ILE A 107 0.09 -13.87 -4.17
N ALA A 108 0.30 -14.25 -2.90
CA ALA A 108 1.53 -14.85 -2.41
C ALA A 108 1.98 -16.06 -3.25
N GLY A 109 1.10 -17.04 -3.39
CA GLY A 109 1.41 -18.29 -4.08
C GLY A 109 1.62 -18.12 -5.59
N ARG A 110 1.02 -17.08 -6.19
CA ARG A 110 1.08 -16.84 -7.64
C ARG A 110 2.20 -15.88 -8.06
N SER A 111 2.64 -14.97 -7.19
CA SER A 111 3.68 -13.97 -7.48
C SER A 111 5.12 -14.46 -7.28
N GLY A 112 5.31 -15.69 -6.78
CA GLY A 112 6.64 -16.24 -6.55
C GLY A 112 7.45 -15.51 -5.48
N VAL A 113 6.79 -14.91 -4.49
CA VAL A 113 7.47 -14.28 -3.34
C VAL A 113 8.28 -15.31 -2.55
N ARG A 114 9.38 -14.86 -1.96
CA ARG A 114 10.26 -15.71 -1.15
C ARG A 114 9.66 -16.00 0.22
N TYR A 115 8.91 -15.05 0.78
CA TYR A 115 8.33 -15.13 2.13
C TYR A 115 6.80 -14.95 2.10
N PRO A 116 6.02 -15.99 1.72
CA PRO A 116 4.56 -15.92 1.64
C PRO A 116 3.88 -15.47 2.93
N GLU A 117 4.44 -15.81 4.08
CA GLU A 117 3.94 -15.45 5.40
C GLU A 117 3.97 -13.93 5.68
N ARG A 118 4.75 -13.17 4.91
CA ARG A 118 4.86 -11.70 5.03
C ARG A 118 3.89 -10.95 4.12
N VAL A 119 3.13 -11.65 3.28
CA VAL A 119 2.22 -11.01 2.32
C VAL A 119 1.21 -10.05 2.96
N PRO A 120 0.64 -10.31 4.15
CA PRO A 120 -0.19 -9.30 4.80
C PRO A 120 0.55 -7.98 5.06
N ALA A 121 1.82 -8.04 5.48
CA ALA A 121 2.65 -6.84 5.67
C ALA A 121 3.00 -6.17 4.33
N TYR A 122 3.32 -6.96 3.31
CA TYR A 122 3.62 -6.47 1.96
C TYR A 122 2.42 -5.74 1.35
N LEU A 123 1.23 -6.34 1.39
CA LEU A 123 0.01 -5.71 0.89
C LEU A 123 -0.32 -4.41 1.64
N ASN A 124 -0.08 -4.37 2.96
CA ASN A 124 -0.26 -3.14 3.74
C ASN A 124 0.72 -2.04 3.34
N ASN A 125 1.99 -2.37 3.09
CA ASN A 125 2.98 -1.40 2.61
C ASN A 125 2.61 -0.88 1.22
N LEU A 126 2.27 -1.78 0.29
CA LEU A 126 1.82 -1.43 -1.05
C LEU A 126 0.57 -0.52 -1.02
N PHE A 127 -0.36 -0.79 -0.10
CA PHE A 127 -1.54 0.05 0.10
C PHE A 127 -1.16 1.42 0.68
N ARG A 128 -0.27 1.46 1.68
CA ARG A 128 0.27 2.71 2.27
C ARG A 128 0.97 3.58 1.23
N LEU A 129 1.71 2.97 0.30
CA LEU A 129 2.38 3.64 -0.82
C LEU A 129 1.41 4.05 -1.94
N GLY A 130 0.13 3.68 -1.83
CA GLY A 130 -0.90 4.01 -2.81
C GLY A 130 -0.77 3.23 -4.13
N LEU A 131 -0.08 2.09 -4.13
CA LEU A 131 0.17 1.28 -5.33
C LEU A 131 -0.92 0.23 -5.57
N VAL A 132 -1.52 -0.28 -4.50
CA VAL A 132 -2.66 -1.23 -4.56
C VAL A 132 -3.85 -0.68 -3.78
N TRP A 133 -5.02 -1.22 -4.05
CA TRP A 133 -6.21 -0.98 -3.25
C TRP A 133 -7.09 -2.23 -3.14
N PHE A 134 -7.88 -2.30 -2.06
CA PHE A 134 -8.78 -3.41 -1.76
C PHE A 134 -10.21 -3.02 -2.09
N SER A 135 -10.73 -3.53 -3.21
CA SER A 135 -12.10 -3.28 -3.64
C SER A 135 -13.08 -4.19 -2.89
N LYS A 136 -14.21 -3.61 -2.50
CA LYS A 136 -15.36 -4.38 -1.97
C LYS A 136 -16.12 -5.11 -3.07
N GLU A 137 -15.90 -4.72 -4.32
CA GLU A 137 -16.54 -5.34 -5.47
C GLU A 137 -15.79 -6.64 -5.83
N PRO A 138 -16.52 -7.73 -6.12
CA PRO A 138 -15.88 -8.94 -6.61
C PRO A 138 -15.41 -8.78 -8.06
N LEU A 139 -14.51 -9.66 -8.50
CA LEU A 139 -14.15 -9.79 -9.91
C LEU A 139 -15.37 -10.20 -10.74
N PRO A 140 -15.45 -9.79 -12.03
CA PRO A 140 -16.57 -10.14 -12.91
C PRO A 140 -16.73 -11.65 -13.11
N ASP A 141 -15.64 -12.40 -13.19
CA ASP A 141 -15.67 -13.86 -13.35
C ASP A 141 -15.75 -14.56 -11.98
N PRO A 142 -16.88 -15.22 -11.65
CA PRO A 142 -17.01 -15.96 -10.40
C PRO A 142 -16.09 -17.18 -10.31
N LEU A 143 -15.58 -17.70 -11.44
CA LEU A 143 -14.72 -18.89 -11.48
C LEU A 143 -13.37 -18.63 -10.80
N GLU A 144 -12.87 -17.39 -10.82
CA GLU A 144 -11.62 -16.97 -10.15
C GLU A 144 -11.63 -17.26 -8.64
N TYR A 145 -12.81 -17.31 -8.03
CA TYR A 145 -12.97 -17.58 -6.61
C TYR A 145 -12.99 -19.07 -6.26
N GLN A 146 -13.26 -19.97 -7.21
CA GLN A 146 -13.45 -21.39 -6.89
C GLN A 146 -12.22 -22.02 -6.25
N VAL A 147 -11.04 -21.70 -6.79
CA VAL A 147 -9.77 -22.20 -6.26
C VAL A 147 -9.44 -21.53 -4.93
N LEU A 148 -9.70 -20.23 -4.80
CA LEU A 148 -9.47 -19.47 -3.57
C LEU A 148 -10.35 -19.97 -2.42
N GLU A 149 -11.64 -20.17 -2.65
CA GLU A 149 -12.59 -20.62 -1.63
C GLU A 149 -12.32 -22.05 -1.13
N ALA A 150 -11.58 -22.83 -1.91
CA ALA A 150 -11.13 -24.17 -1.55
C ALA A 150 -9.74 -24.19 -0.86
N GLN A 151 -9.09 -23.03 -0.64
CA GLN A 151 -7.80 -22.99 0.03
C GLN A 151 -7.92 -23.38 1.51
N PRO A 152 -6.88 -24.03 2.09
CA PRO A 152 -6.93 -24.54 3.46
C PRO A 152 -7.23 -23.47 4.51
N ASP A 153 -6.67 -22.27 4.37
CA ASP A 153 -6.87 -21.12 5.25
C ASP A 153 -8.31 -20.60 5.22
N VAL A 154 -8.93 -20.56 4.03
CA VAL A 154 -10.36 -20.20 3.89
C VAL A 154 -11.24 -21.26 4.55
N LEU A 155 -10.97 -22.54 4.31
CA LEU A 155 -11.73 -23.64 4.91
C LEU A 155 -11.57 -23.68 6.43
N GLU A 156 -10.37 -23.44 6.95
CA GLU A 156 -10.10 -23.31 8.39
C GLU A 156 -10.92 -22.16 9.00
N ALA A 157 -10.90 -20.99 8.36
CA ALA A 157 -11.69 -19.84 8.81
C ALA A 157 -13.19 -20.12 8.78
N LEU A 158 -13.70 -20.83 7.76
CA LEU A 158 -15.11 -21.22 7.67
C LEU A 158 -15.53 -22.19 8.78
N HIS A 159 -14.68 -23.16 9.11
CA HIS A 159 -14.97 -24.17 10.13
C HIS A 159 -14.75 -23.68 11.57
N SER A 160 -14.10 -22.52 11.76
CA SER A 160 -13.88 -21.93 13.08
C SER A 160 -15.16 -21.40 13.75
N VAL A 161 -16.25 -21.23 12.99
CA VAL A 161 -17.54 -20.75 13.49
C VAL A 161 -18.71 -21.58 12.97
N LYS A 162 -19.79 -21.68 13.75
CA LYS A 162 -20.99 -22.47 13.39
C LYS A 162 -21.70 -21.96 12.13
N PHE A 163 -21.68 -20.64 11.93
CA PHE A 163 -22.34 -19.98 10.82
C PHE A 163 -21.37 -18.98 10.20
N ALA A 164 -20.66 -19.42 9.16
CA ALA A 164 -19.73 -18.59 8.42
C ALA A 164 -20.37 -18.03 7.14
N LYS A 165 -19.89 -16.87 6.71
CA LYS A 165 -20.25 -16.24 5.43
C LYS A 165 -18.98 -15.79 4.72
N ILE A 166 -18.85 -16.15 3.45
CA ILE A 166 -17.82 -15.63 2.55
C ILE A 166 -18.32 -14.31 1.96
N VAL A 167 -17.45 -13.29 1.95
CA VAL A 167 -17.65 -12.04 1.23
C VAL A 167 -16.54 -11.92 0.20
N ARG A 168 -16.91 -12.04 -1.07
CA ARG A 168 -15.99 -11.89 -2.21
C ARG A 168 -15.62 -10.42 -2.40
N ARG A 169 -14.33 -10.19 -2.65
CA ARG A 169 -13.66 -8.91 -2.83
C ARG A 169 -12.58 -9.04 -3.91
N SER A 170 -11.91 -7.94 -4.23
CA SER A 170 -10.81 -7.97 -5.19
C SER A 170 -9.67 -7.03 -4.79
N VAL A 171 -8.46 -7.37 -5.23
CA VAL A 171 -7.25 -6.55 -5.06
C VAL A 171 -6.84 -6.04 -6.43
N HIS A 172 -6.61 -4.74 -6.53
CA HIS A 172 -6.31 -4.05 -7.77
C HIS A 172 -5.06 -3.19 -7.60
N LEU A 173 -4.35 -2.93 -8.69
CA LEU A 173 -3.45 -1.79 -8.76
C LEU A 173 -4.27 -0.51 -8.78
N THR A 174 -3.73 0.56 -8.20
CA THR A 174 -4.28 1.90 -8.45
C THR A 174 -3.77 2.41 -9.80
N PRO A 175 -4.39 3.44 -10.41
CA PRO A 175 -3.82 4.06 -11.61
C PRO A 175 -2.38 4.54 -11.41
N PHE A 176 -2.03 4.98 -10.20
CA PHE A 176 -0.67 5.36 -9.83
C PHE A 176 0.27 4.15 -9.76
N GLY A 177 -0.20 3.03 -9.19
CA GLY A 177 0.54 1.77 -9.13
C GLY A 177 0.75 1.12 -10.48
N GLU A 178 -0.23 1.18 -11.39
CA GLU A 178 -0.09 0.72 -12.78
C GLU A 178 1.00 1.51 -13.51
N ALA A 179 0.93 2.84 -13.44
CA ALA A 179 1.95 3.71 -14.03
C ALA A 179 3.33 3.44 -13.43
N PHE A 180 3.43 3.28 -12.10
CA PHE A 180 4.67 2.94 -11.41
C PHE A 180 5.26 1.61 -11.92
N GLY A 181 4.44 0.56 -12.00
CA GLY A 181 4.87 -0.75 -12.47
C GLY A 181 5.37 -0.71 -13.91
N ARG A 182 4.63 -0.06 -14.81
CA ARG A 182 5.02 0.12 -16.22
C ARG A 182 6.34 0.88 -16.37
N THR A 183 6.57 1.91 -15.56
CA THR A 183 7.78 2.73 -15.66
C THR A 183 9.01 2.07 -15.03
N THR A 184 8.83 1.25 -13.99
CA THR A 184 9.96 0.83 -13.13
C THR A 184 10.23 -0.67 -13.08
N LEU A 185 9.25 -1.52 -13.44
CA LEU A 185 9.34 -2.98 -13.24
C LEU A 185 9.41 -3.79 -14.53
N VAL A 186 9.21 -3.16 -15.68
CA VAL A 186 9.26 -3.79 -17.01
C VAL A 186 10.18 -3.01 -17.94
N ASP A 187 10.66 -3.65 -19.00
CA ASP A 187 11.43 -2.97 -20.04
C ASP A 187 10.54 -2.06 -20.92
N GLU A 188 11.16 -1.15 -21.68
CA GLU A 188 10.46 -0.17 -22.51
C GLU A 188 9.49 -0.83 -23.52
N GLY A 189 9.85 -1.97 -24.11
CA GLY A 189 8.99 -2.68 -25.05
C GLY A 189 7.78 -3.31 -24.37
N SER A 190 7.98 -3.87 -23.17
CA SER A 190 6.90 -4.41 -22.35
C SER A 190 5.99 -3.33 -21.78
N ALA A 191 6.49 -2.13 -21.49
CA ALA A 191 5.72 -1.02 -20.93
C ALA A 191 4.58 -0.55 -21.85
N GLU A 192 4.79 -0.61 -23.17
CA GLU A 192 3.81 -0.27 -24.21
C GLU A 192 2.75 -1.36 -24.42
N SER A 193 2.93 -2.54 -23.81
CA SER A 193 1.98 -3.64 -23.95
C SER A 193 0.64 -3.34 -23.28
N ALA A 194 -0.40 -4.00 -23.79
CA ALA A 194 -1.71 -4.00 -23.16
C ALA A 194 -1.68 -4.92 -21.93
N PHE A 195 -1.78 -4.32 -20.74
CA PHE A 195 -1.98 -5.03 -19.49
C PHE A 195 -3.47 -5.14 -19.16
N PRO A 196 -3.90 -6.14 -18.36
CA PRO A 196 -5.29 -6.26 -17.92
C PRO A 196 -5.75 -5.01 -17.15
N GLU A 197 -7.03 -4.66 -17.32
CA GLU A 197 -7.63 -3.48 -16.71
C GLU A 197 -7.87 -3.70 -15.21
N HIS A 198 -7.43 -2.72 -14.41
CA HIS A 198 -7.76 -2.62 -12.99
C HIS A 198 -8.88 -1.61 -12.80
N GLN A 199 -9.75 -1.87 -11.84
CA GLN A 199 -10.71 -0.88 -11.38
C GLN A 199 -9.96 0.19 -10.58
N ALA A 200 -10.39 1.44 -10.70
CA ALA A 200 -9.90 2.52 -9.84
C ALA A 200 -10.80 2.65 -8.60
N PRO A 201 -10.24 3.08 -7.44
CA PRO A 201 -11.07 3.46 -6.31
C PRO A 201 -12.06 4.53 -6.75
N VAL A 202 -13.36 4.34 -6.48
CA VAL A 202 -14.37 5.35 -6.83
C VAL A 202 -14.05 6.62 -6.05
N THR A 203 -13.65 7.69 -6.73
CA THR A 203 -13.33 9.00 -6.16
C THR A 203 -14.64 9.68 -5.73
N GLY A 204 -15.28 9.16 -4.69
CA GLY A 204 -16.66 9.50 -4.32
C GLY A 204 -17.07 9.06 -2.91
N GLY A 205 -16.36 9.56 -1.89
CA GLY A 205 -16.93 9.90 -0.57
C GLY A 205 -17.40 8.81 0.42
N ALA A 206 -17.42 7.51 0.09
CA ALA A 206 -18.03 6.52 0.99
C ALA A 206 -17.05 5.65 1.81
N ASP A 207 -15.78 5.53 1.42
CA ASP A 207 -14.94 4.40 1.86
C ASP A 207 -13.59 4.75 2.51
N LEU A 208 -13.41 6.00 2.95
CA LEU A 208 -12.35 6.26 3.93
C LEU A 208 -12.72 5.54 5.24
N PRO A 209 -11.83 4.70 5.82
CA PRO A 209 -12.09 4.14 7.13
C PRO A 209 -12.30 5.29 8.11
N LYS A 210 -13.42 5.24 8.86
CA LYS A 210 -13.59 6.15 9.99
C LYS A 210 -12.48 5.83 11.00
N ALA A 211 -11.64 6.83 11.27
CA ALA A 211 -10.66 6.79 12.35
C ALA A 211 -11.33 6.56 13.72
#